data_AF-A0A969F8Q1-F1
#
_entry.id   AF-A0A969F8Q1-F1
#
_cell.length_a   1.000
_cell.length_b   1.000
_cell.length_c   1.000
_cell.angle_alpha   90.00
_cell.angle_beta   90.00
_cell.angle_gamma   90.00
#
_symmetry.space_group_name_H-M   'P 1'
#
loop_
_entity.id
_entity.type
_entity.pdbx_description
1 polymer ?
#
loop_
_entity_poly.entity_id
_entity_poly.type
_entity_poly.pdbx_seq_one_letter_code
_entity_poly.pdbx_strand_id
1 'polypeptide(L)'
;MMLISELNKPEVAQLEEIRVELPIQLALQQEFLEAYELGKQTLHGINNVLSILINGKGFWGQWSTTHTLSGTHDPISDAIELSIKIQPQLDKFQQELTDISRHFSYRQDLQTPKDSNSFTFMFLYSRGLGGTKFTNLGIQSRIKKWLAHLQKLQQRMDSKVSMLERELGILQRRIKKLETEKQSIITQHWNESSFTSEP
;
A
#
# COMPACT_ATOMS: atom_id res chain seq x y z
N MET A 1 35.47 -21.01 -18.92
CA MET A 1 34.64 -21.45 -20.06
C MET A 1 33.94 -22.74 -19.64
N MET A 2 32.63 -22.72 -19.40
CA MET A 2 31.86 -23.97 -19.24
C MET A 2 31.77 -24.65 -20.61
N LEU A 3 31.99 -25.97 -20.64
CA LEU A 3 31.91 -26.77 -21.86
C LEU A 3 30.45 -26.89 -22.29
N ILE A 4 30.20 -26.82 -23.60
CA ILE A 4 28.86 -26.93 -24.23
C ILE A 4 28.12 -28.22 -23.82
N SER A 5 28.83 -29.25 -23.33
CA SER A 5 28.27 -30.48 -22.79
C SER A 5 27.58 -30.36 -21.42
N GLU A 6 27.83 -29.29 -20.65
CA GLU A 6 27.19 -29.08 -19.34
C GLU A 6 25.80 -28.41 -19.45
N LEU A 7 25.52 -27.75 -20.58
CA LEU A 7 24.25 -27.04 -20.85
C LEU A 7 23.03 -27.97 -21.05
N ASN A 8 23.24 -29.27 -21.29
CA ASN A 8 22.15 -30.25 -21.49
C ASN A 8 21.71 -30.96 -20.20
N LYS A 9 22.26 -30.58 -19.05
CA LYS A 9 21.83 -31.13 -17.75
C LYS A 9 20.58 -30.39 -17.27
N PRO A 10 19.47 -31.09 -16.94
CA PRO A 10 18.23 -30.46 -16.49
C PRO A 10 18.43 -29.56 -15.27
N GLU A 11 19.44 -29.84 -14.44
CA GLU A 11 19.82 -29.04 -13.26
C GLU A 11 20.36 -27.65 -13.64
N VAL A 12 21.12 -27.54 -14.76
CA VAL A 12 21.68 -26.26 -15.24
C VAL A 12 20.58 -25.38 -15.83
N ALA A 13 19.62 -25.97 -16.53
CA ALA A 13 18.44 -25.25 -17.04
C ALA A 13 17.56 -24.71 -15.89
N GLN A 14 17.34 -25.52 -14.84
CA GLN A 14 16.60 -25.09 -13.65
C GLN A 14 17.33 -23.98 -12.87
N LEU A 15 18.66 -24.06 -12.75
CA LEU A 15 19.44 -22.99 -12.11
C LEU A 15 19.38 -21.67 -12.89
N GLU A 16 19.41 -21.71 -14.23
CA GLU A 16 19.25 -20.51 -15.05
C GLU A 16 17.83 -19.93 -14.94
N GLU A 17 16.80 -20.77 -14.89
CA GLU A 17 15.43 -20.31 -14.63
C GLU A 17 15.32 -19.60 -13.27
N ILE A 18 15.88 -20.19 -12.21
CA ILE A 18 15.90 -19.57 -10.87
C ILE A 18 16.73 -18.28 -10.87
N ARG A 19 17.85 -18.25 -11.60
CA ARG A 19 18.72 -17.07 -11.71
C ARG A 19 18.00 -15.88 -12.34
N VAL A 20 17.09 -16.12 -13.27
CA VAL A 20 16.26 -15.09 -13.91
C VAL A 20 15.06 -14.72 -13.04
N GLU A 21 14.35 -15.71 -12.49
CA GLU A 21 13.10 -15.47 -11.76
C GLU A 21 13.33 -14.85 -10.37
N LEU A 22 14.39 -15.24 -9.65
CA LEU A 22 14.61 -14.77 -8.27
C LEU A 22 14.81 -13.24 -8.17
N PRO A 23 15.65 -12.58 -9.00
CA PRO A 23 15.76 -11.12 -8.99
C PRO A 23 14.45 -10.40 -9.32
N ILE A 24 13.64 -10.97 -10.21
CA ILE A 24 12.32 -10.42 -10.56
C ILE A 24 11.40 -10.46 -9.34
N GLN A 25 11.34 -11.60 -8.64
CA GLN A 25 10.51 -11.74 -7.44
C GLN A 25 10.97 -10.82 -6.30
N LEU A 26 12.28 -10.62 -6.12
CA LEU A 26 12.83 -9.70 -5.14
C LEU A 26 12.50 -8.22 -5.46
N ALA A 27 12.62 -7.82 -6.73
CA ALA A 27 12.24 -6.48 -7.15
C ALA A 27 10.74 -6.23 -6.93
N LEU A 28 9.89 -7.19 -7.28
CA LEU A 28 8.46 -7.11 -7.03
C LEU A 28 8.13 -7.03 -5.54
N GLN A 29 8.80 -7.83 -4.71
CA GLN A 29 8.61 -7.76 -3.26
C GLN A 29 8.90 -6.36 -2.71
N GLN A 30 9.95 -5.70 -3.21
CA GLN A 30 10.31 -4.35 -2.81
C GLN A 30 9.23 -3.33 -3.20
N GLU A 31 8.72 -3.39 -4.44
CA GLU A 31 7.63 -2.51 -4.88
C GLU A 31 6.36 -2.68 -4.03
N PHE A 32 5.97 -3.92 -3.72
CA PHE A 32 4.82 -4.18 -2.84
C PHE A 32 5.04 -3.68 -1.42
N LEU A 33 6.27 -3.78 -0.90
CA LEU A 33 6.60 -3.34 0.44
C LEU A 33 6.52 -1.82 0.56
N GLU A 34 7.03 -1.10 -0.45
CA GLU A 34 6.93 0.36 -0.54
C GLU A 34 5.48 0.83 -0.59
N ALA A 35 4.67 0.21 -1.45
CA ALA A 35 3.24 0.49 -1.53
C ALA A 35 2.50 0.17 -0.21
N TYR A 36 2.84 -0.95 0.44
CA TYR A 36 2.20 -1.37 1.69
C TYR A 36 2.48 -0.40 2.84
N GLU A 37 3.74 -0.01 3.02
CA GLU A 37 4.13 0.92 4.09
C GLU A 37 3.55 2.32 3.85
N LEU A 38 3.55 2.80 2.60
CA LEU A 38 2.89 4.05 2.25
C LEU A 38 1.37 3.98 2.47
N GLY A 39 0.75 2.86 2.14
CA GLY A 39 -0.67 2.59 2.37
C GLY A 39 -1.03 2.65 3.86
N LYS A 40 -0.22 2.03 4.73
CA LYS A 40 -0.39 2.08 6.20
C LYS A 40 -0.26 3.50 6.76
N GLN A 41 0.76 4.24 6.34
CA GLN A 41 0.96 5.62 6.77
C GLN A 41 -0.22 6.51 6.37
N THR A 42 -0.68 6.37 5.13
CA THR A 42 -1.80 7.14 4.61
C THR A 42 -3.12 6.79 5.32
N LEU A 43 -3.37 5.49 5.57
CA LEU A 43 -4.53 5.02 6.32
C LEU A 43 -4.53 5.56 7.75
N HIS A 44 -3.36 5.58 8.41
CA HIS A 44 -3.20 6.20 9.72
C HIS A 44 -3.55 7.70 9.69
N GLY A 45 -3.09 8.42 8.68
CA GLY A 45 -3.47 9.83 8.47
C GLY A 45 -4.99 10.02 8.37
N ILE A 46 -5.66 9.21 7.53
CA ILE A 46 -7.12 9.28 7.38
C ILE A 46 -7.85 8.97 8.69
N ASN A 47 -7.36 7.98 9.44
CA ASN A 47 -7.90 7.66 10.77
C ASN A 47 -7.79 8.84 11.73
N ASN A 48 -6.69 9.60 11.67
CA ASN A 48 -6.51 10.80 12.48
C ASN A 48 -7.50 11.90 12.08
N VAL A 49 -7.73 12.14 10.78
CA VAL A 49 -8.75 13.09 10.31
C VAL A 49 -10.15 12.68 10.78
N LEU A 50 -10.49 11.38 10.63
CA LEU A 50 -11.75 10.82 11.11
C LEU A 50 -11.92 11.01 12.61
N SER A 51 -10.88 10.73 13.39
CA SER A 51 -10.87 10.90 14.84
C SER A 51 -11.13 12.35 15.24
N ILE A 52 -10.44 13.31 14.61
CA ILE A 52 -10.65 14.75 14.85
C ILE A 52 -12.12 15.13 14.56
N LEU A 53 -12.67 14.69 13.42
CA LEU A 53 -14.06 15.01 13.08
C LEU A 53 -15.09 14.30 13.97
N ILE A 54 -14.83 13.09 14.44
CA ILE A 54 -15.75 12.36 15.32
C ILE A 54 -15.73 12.98 16.72
N ASN A 55 -14.53 13.21 17.27
CA ASN A 55 -14.32 13.72 18.62
C ASN A 55 -14.57 15.23 18.72
N GLY A 56 -14.44 15.96 17.61
CA GLY A 56 -14.74 17.38 17.52
C GLY A 56 -16.23 17.73 17.49
N LYS A 57 -17.12 16.74 17.57
CA LYS A 57 -18.56 16.99 17.73
C LYS A 57 -18.84 17.47 19.16
N GLY A 58 -19.49 18.62 19.28
CA GLY A 58 -20.02 19.07 20.57
C GLY A 58 -21.15 18.17 21.08
N PHE A 59 -21.60 18.44 22.30
CA PHE A 59 -22.65 17.67 23.00
C PHE A 59 -23.93 17.45 22.18
N TRP A 60 -24.31 18.42 21.34
CA TRP A 60 -25.49 18.34 20.46
C TRP A 60 -25.24 17.67 19.11
N GLY A 61 -24.09 17.01 18.93
CA GLY A 61 -23.70 16.35 17.68
C GLY A 61 -23.39 17.32 16.53
N GLN A 62 -23.17 18.60 16.86
CA GLN A 62 -22.82 19.66 15.92
C GLN A 62 -21.35 20.02 16.07
N TRP A 63 -20.71 20.34 14.95
CA TRP A 63 -19.37 20.92 14.97
C TRP A 63 -19.48 22.43 15.15
N SER A 64 -18.85 22.96 16.20
CA SER A 64 -18.82 24.40 16.45
C SER A 64 -17.42 24.79 16.84
N THR A 65 -17.03 26.02 16.50
CA THR A 65 -15.82 26.62 17.01
C THR A 65 -15.96 26.80 18.53
N THR A 66 -15.08 26.18 19.29
CA THR A 66 -15.02 26.33 20.75
C THR A 66 -13.95 27.36 21.10
N HIS A 67 -14.35 28.44 21.76
CA HIS A 67 -13.41 29.37 22.37
C HIS A 67 -13.01 28.83 23.74
N THR A 68 -11.74 28.44 23.87
CA THR A 68 -11.16 28.00 25.15
C THR A 68 -10.25 29.09 25.70
N LEU A 69 -9.92 29.04 27.00
CA LEU A 69 -8.97 29.97 27.64
C LEU A 69 -7.57 29.92 27.00
N SER A 70 -7.21 28.80 26.34
CA SER A 70 -5.96 28.59 25.59
C SER A 70 -6.01 29.04 24.13
N GLY A 71 -7.13 29.58 23.65
CA GLY A 71 -7.32 30.02 22.27
C GLY A 71 -8.56 29.40 21.61
N THR A 72 -8.75 29.72 20.33
CA THR A 72 -9.85 29.17 19.52
C THR A 72 -9.42 27.81 18.99
N HIS A 73 -10.04 26.74 19.49
CA HIS A 73 -9.83 25.38 18.97
C HIS A 73 -10.98 25.03 18.04
N ASP A 74 -10.66 24.78 16.77
CA ASP A 74 -11.63 24.43 15.74
C ASP A 74 -11.26 23.08 15.11
N PRO A 75 -11.89 21.98 15.57
CA PRO A 75 -11.61 20.64 15.07
C PRO A 75 -11.80 20.51 13.55
N ILE A 76 -12.65 21.34 12.93
CA ILE A 76 -12.82 21.32 11.48
C ILE A 76 -11.57 21.88 10.80
N SER A 77 -11.04 22.99 11.30
CA SER A 77 -9.80 23.58 10.77
C SER A 77 -8.62 22.62 10.93
N ASP A 78 -8.49 21.95 12.08
CA ASP A 78 -7.45 20.94 12.31
C ASP A 78 -7.58 19.76 11.34
N ALA A 79 -8.81 19.26 11.14
CA ALA A 79 -9.09 18.20 10.19
C ALA A 79 -8.76 18.62 8.75
N ILE A 80 -9.05 19.87 8.36
CA ILE A 80 -8.73 20.42 7.04
C ILE A 80 -7.21 20.50 6.85
N GLU A 81 -6.49 21.08 7.80
CA GLU A 81 -5.03 21.20 7.73
C GLU A 81 -4.38 19.82 7.61
N LEU A 82 -4.79 18.86 8.44
CA LEU A 82 -4.28 17.51 8.39
C LEU A 82 -4.61 16.83 7.05
N SER A 83 -5.82 17.04 6.51
CA SER A 83 -6.20 16.51 5.20
C SER A 83 -5.34 17.06 4.06
N ILE A 84 -5.00 18.35 4.11
CA ILE A 84 -4.07 18.95 3.13
C ILE A 84 -2.68 18.29 3.24
N LYS A 85 -2.21 17.98 4.45
CA LYS A 85 -0.94 17.30 4.67
C LYS A 85 -0.92 15.84 4.21
N ILE A 86 -2.05 15.13 4.31
CA ILE A 86 -2.15 13.71 3.92
C ILE A 86 -2.39 13.54 2.42
N GLN A 87 -3.00 14.51 1.73
CA GLN A 87 -3.33 14.39 0.30
C GLN A 87 -2.14 13.93 -0.57
N PRO A 88 -0.92 14.48 -0.44
CA PRO A 88 0.22 14.02 -1.24
C PRO A 88 0.58 12.55 -1.00
N GLN A 89 0.41 12.05 0.23
CA GLN A 89 0.65 10.63 0.56
C GLN A 89 -0.40 9.73 -0.10
N LEU A 90 -1.65 10.18 -0.11
CA LEU A 90 -2.75 9.50 -0.79
C LEU A 90 -2.55 9.44 -2.31
N ASP A 91 -2.10 10.55 -2.90
CA ASP A 91 -1.79 10.63 -4.34
C ASP A 91 -0.61 9.71 -4.69
N LYS A 92 0.45 9.73 -3.86
CA LYS A 92 1.60 8.83 -4.04
C LYS A 92 1.19 7.37 -3.89
N PHE A 93 0.37 7.03 -2.89
CA PHE A 93 -0.11 5.65 -2.71
C PHE A 93 -0.91 5.16 -3.91
N GLN A 94 -1.76 6.03 -4.48
CA GLN A 94 -2.46 5.71 -5.73
C GLN A 94 -1.48 5.46 -6.89
N GLN A 95 -0.40 6.23 -6.98
CA GLN A 95 0.63 6.03 -7.98
C GLN A 95 1.32 4.68 -7.81
N GLU A 96 1.77 4.32 -6.60
CA GLU A 96 2.40 3.03 -6.31
C GLU A 96 1.48 1.85 -6.69
N LEU A 97 0.19 1.92 -6.33
CA LEU A 97 -0.81 0.92 -6.72
C LEU A 97 -0.96 0.81 -8.25
N THR A 98 -0.84 1.93 -8.96
CA THR A 98 -0.92 1.99 -10.41
C THR A 98 0.33 1.37 -11.05
N ASP A 99 1.51 1.68 -10.54
CA ASP A 99 2.77 1.17 -11.07
C ASP A 99 2.88 -0.36 -10.87
N ILE A 100 2.50 -0.86 -9.68
CA ILE A 100 2.26 -2.29 -9.46
C ILE A 100 1.32 -2.84 -10.52
N SER A 101 0.13 -2.25 -10.72
CA SER A 101 -0.86 -2.77 -11.69
C SER A 101 -0.34 -2.89 -13.14
N ARG A 102 0.56 -1.99 -13.55
CA ARG A 102 1.16 -2.00 -14.90
C ARG A 102 2.11 -3.18 -15.07
N HIS A 103 2.88 -3.52 -14.05
CA HIS A 103 3.74 -4.71 -14.04
C HIS A 103 2.94 -6.02 -14.10
N PHE A 104 1.66 -6.02 -13.71
CA PHE A 104 0.82 -7.22 -13.61
C PHE A 104 -0.27 -7.37 -14.67
N SER A 105 -0.28 -6.55 -15.73
CA SER A 105 -1.28 -6.68 -16.80
C SER A 105 -1.29 -8.06 -17.49
N TYR A 106 -0.25 -8.88 -17.29
CA TYR A 106 -0.12 -10.24 -17.83
C TYR A 106 -0.32 -11.39 -16.82
N ARG A 107 -0.35 -11.13 -15.50
CA ARG A 107 -0.56 -12.15 -14.45
C ARG A 107 -1.95 -11.98 -13.84
N GLN A 108 -2.91 -12.78 -14.31
CA GLN A 108 -4.35 -12.69 -13.99
C GLN A 108 -4.65 -12.77 -12.47
N ASP A 109 -3.79 -13.45 -11.72
CA ASP A 109 -3.82 -13.65 -10.28
C ASP A 109 -3.42 -12.41 -9.46
N LEU A 110 -2.75 -11.43 -10.09
CA LEU A 110 -2.18 -10.25 -9.43
C LEU A 110 -2.85 -8.93 -9.84
N GLN A 111 -4.05 -8.98 -10.41
CA GLN A 111 -4.75 -7.77 -10.84
C GLN A 111 -5.18 -6.92 -9.64
N THR A 112 -4.49 -5.80 -9.43
CA THR A 112 -4.93 -4.73 -8.53
C THR A 112 -6.19 -4.06 -9.10
N PRO A 113 -7.24 -3.82 -8.28
CA PRO A 113 -8.46 -3.20 -8.80
C PRO A 113 -8.21 -1.73 -9.20
N LYS A 114 -8.58 -1.41 -10.45
CA LYS A 114 -8.42 -0.13 -11.17
C LYS A 114 -9.34 0.98 -10.63
N ASP A 115 -9.17 1.41 -9.39
CA ASP A 115 -9.99 2.49 -8.80
C ASP A 115 -9.25 3.84 -8.77
N SER A 116 -8.77 4.31 -9.94
CA SER A 116 -8.04 5.58 -10.09
C SER A 116 -8.87 6.83 -9.75
N ASN A 117 -10.20 6.73 -9.72
CA ASN A 117 -11.08 7.86 -9.38
C ASN A 117 -11.40 7.97 -7.88
N SER A 118 -10.89 7.08 -7.03
CA SER A 118 -11.40 6.97 -5.65
C SER A 118 -10.72 7.89 -4.61
N PHE A 119 -9.56 8.49 -4.95
CA PHE A 119 -8.65 9.12 -3.98
C PHE A 119 -8.57 10.66 -4.04
N THR A 120 -8.98 11.31 -5.14
CA THR A 120 -8.90 12.78 -5.33
C THR A 120 -9.87 13.59 -4.44
N PHE A 121 -10.77 12.92 -3.73
CA PHE A 121 -11.92 13.56 -3.09
C PHE A 121 -11.63 14.22 -1.73
N MET A 122 -10.60 13.81 -1.00
CA MET A 122 -10.32 14.36 0.34
C MET A 122 -9.99 15.87 0.28
N PHE A 123 -9.22 16.30 -0.71
CA PHE A 123 -8.88 17.71 -0.96
C PHE A 123 -10.05 18.56 -1.46
N LEU A 124 -10.91 18.01 -2.32
CA LEU A 124 -12.06 18.76 -2.86
C LEU A 124 -13.07 19.13 -1.77
N TYR A 125 -13.32 18.24 -0.81
CA TYR A 125 -14.22 18.50 0.31
C TYR A 125 -13.63 19.48 1.33
N SER A 126 -12.33 19.39 1.62
CA SER A 126 -11.67 20.30 2.56
C SER A 126 -11.66 21.75 2.08
N ARG A 127 -11.43 22.00 0.77
CA ARG A 127 -11.53 23.35 0.19
C ARG A 127 -12.94 23.95 0.25
N GLY A 128 -13.98 23.12 0.13
CA GLY A 128 -15.38 23.55 0.18
C GLY A 128 -15.88 23.98 1.57
N LEU A 129 -15.03 23.84 2.60
CA LEU A 129 -15.30 24.23 3.99
C LEU A 129 -14.52 25.50 4.42
N GLY A 130 -13.60 25.99 3.60
CA GLY A 130 -12.80 27.18 3.93
C GLY A 130 -13.62 28.47 3.97
N GLY A 131 -13.53 29.23 5.07
CA GLY A 131 -13.95 30.63 5.14
C GLY A 131 -15.36 30.93 5.68
N THR A 132 -16.06 30.00 6.35
CA THR A 132 -17.41 30.27 6.88
C THR A 132 -17.60 29.81 8.33
N LYS A 133 -18.33 30.60 9.13
CA LYS A 133 -18.66 30.25 10.53
C LYS A 133 -19.49 28.96 10.55
N PHE A 134 -18.98 27.93 11.22
CA PHE A 134 -19.41 26.54 11.11
C PHE A 134 -20.78 26.20 11.72
N THR A 135 -21.50 27.18 12.27
CA THR A 135 -22.83 26.99 12.88
C THR A 135 -23.98 26.89 11.87
N ASN A 136 -23.73 27.12 10.58
CA ASN A 136 -24.76 27.02 9.53
C ASN A 136 -25.10 25.55 9.21
N LEU A 137 -26.40 25.22 9.14
CA LEU A 137 -26.93 23.90 8.74
C LEU A 137 -26.33 23.40 7.41
N GLY A 138 -26.05 24.30 6.46
CA GLY A 138 -25.40 23.95 5.19
C GLY A 138 -23.98 23.39 5.37
N ILE A 139 -23.21 23.95 6.31
CA ILE A 139 -21.85 23.51 6.63
C ILE A 139 -21.89 22.19 7.40
N GLN A 140 -22.79 22.07 8.38
CA GLN A 140 -23.01 20.80 9.11
C GLN A 140 -23.30 19.64 8.16
N SER A 141 -24.13 19.88 7.13
CA SER A 141 -24.43 18.88 6.09
C SER A 141 -23.18 18.50 5.28
N ARG A 142 -22.34 19.47 4.91
CA ARG A 142 -21.07 19.22 4.20
C ARG A 142 -20.10 18.41 5.06
N ILE A 143 -19.96 18.70 6.35
CA ILE A 143 -19.10 17.95 7.27
C ILE A 143 -19.61 16.51 7.42
N LYS A 144 -20.92 16.29 7.55
CA LYS A 144 -21.51 14.93 7.58
C LYS A 144 -21.18 14.14 6.31
N LYS A 145 -21.30 14.77 5.14
CA LYS A 145 -20.92 14.14 3.85
C LYS A 145 -19.44 13.83 3.79
N TRP A 146 -18.60 14.74 4.26
CA TRP A 146 -17.16 14.54 4.31
C TRP A 146 -16.78 13.38 5.24
N LEU A 147 -17.36 13.32 6.43
CA LEU A 147 -17.18 12.21 7.38
C LEU A 147 -17.57 10.86 6.74
N ALA A 148 -18.76 10.77 6.13
CA ALA A 148 -19.22 9.55 5.47
C ALA A 148 -18.30 9.15 4.31
N HIS A 149 -17.73 10.13 3.60
CA HIS A 149 -16.76 9.88 2.54
C HIS A 149 -15.43 9.35 3.11
N LEU A 150 -14.88 9.99 4.14
CA LEU A 150 -13.65 9.55 4.79
C LEU A 150 -13.77 8.12 5.35
N GLN A 151 -14.94 7.74 5.89
CA GLN A 151 -15.20 6.37 6.33
C GLN A 151 -15.16 5.37 5.17
N LYS A 152 -15.75 5.71 4.02
CA LYS A 152 -15.67 4.86 2.82
C LYS A 152 -14.25 4.78 2.29
N LEU A 153 -13.52 5.89 2.30
CA LEU A 153 -12.12 5.94 1.89
C LEU A 153 -11.24 5.07 2.79
N GLN A 154 -11.42 5.17 4.11
CA GLN A 154 -10.77 4.32 5.10
C GLN A 154 -11.01 2.84 4.81
N GLN A 155 -12.26 2.41 4.64
CA GLN A 155 -12.59 1.01 4.32
C GLN A 155 -11.93 0.51 3.03
N ARG A 156 -11.90 1.35 1.99
CA ARG A 156 -11.24 1.03 0.72
C ARG A 156 -9.73 0.88 0.92
N MET A 157 -9.11 1.80 1.65
CA MET A 157 -7.67 1.76 1.92
C MET A 157 -7.28 0.57 2.76
N ASP A 158 -8.04 0.26 3.81
CA ASP A 158 -7.86 -0.92 4.64
C ASP A 158 -7.87 -2.19 3.76
N SER A 159 -8.87 -2.32 2.89
CA SER A 159 -8.94 -3.43 1.93
C SER A 159 -7.72 -3.51 1.00
N LYS A 160 -7.20 -2.38 0.51
CA LYS A 160 -6.00 -2.36 -0.36
C LYS A 160 -4.74 -2.73 0.43
N VAL A 161 -4.60 -2.24 1.66
CA VAL A 161 -3.47 -2.56 2.54
C VAL A 161 -3.47 -4.05 2.88
N SER A 162 -4.62 -4.64 3.23
CA SER A 162 -4.73 -6.08 3.47
C SER A 162 -4.44 -6.93 2.23
N MET A 163 -4.81 -6.44 1.04
CA MET A 163 -4.45 -7.10 -0.22
C MET A 163 -2.93 -7.09 -0.43
N LEU A 164 -2.27 -5.93 -0.27
CA LEU A 164 -0.81 -5.82 -0.38
C LEU A 164 -0.09 -6.73 0.63
N GLU A 165 -0.56 -6.79 1.88
CA GLU A 165 -0.03 -7.67 2.91
C GLU A 165 -0.10 -9.15 2.51
N ARG A 166 -1.24 -9.57 1.96
CA ARG A 166 -1.43 -10.93 1.47
C ARG A 166 -0.45 -11.26 0.34
N GLU A 167 -0.32 -10.36 -0.63
CA GLU A 167 0.59 -10.55 -1.77
C GLU A 167 2.05 -10.60 -1.35
N LEU A 168 2.46 -9.74 -0.41
CA LEU A 168 3.79 -9.83 0.22
C LEU A 168 4.03 -11.22 0.83
N GLY A 169 3.05 -11.77 1.54
CA GLY A 169 3.14 -13.12 2.10
C GLY A 169 3.19 -14.24 1.04
N ILE A 170 2.62 -14.03 -0.15
CA ILE A 170 2.75 -14.96 -1.28
C ILE A 170 4.15 -14.85 -1.90
N LEU A 171 4.62 -13.63 -2.17
CA LEU A 171 5.96 -13.37 -2.74
C LEU A 171 7.06 -13.91 -1.83
N GLN A 172 6.99 -13.68 -0.52
CA GLN A 172 7.94 -14.22 0.45
C GLN A 172 8.03 -15.75 0.40
N ARG A 173 6.90 -16.44 0.29
CA ARG A 173 6.87 -17.90 0.17
C ARG A 173 7.47 -18.38 -1.15
N ARG A 174 7.19 -17.67 -2.25
CA ARG A 174 7.75 -17.98 -3.58
C ARG A 174 9.26 -17.78 -3.61
N ILE A 175 9.76 -16.67 -3.08
CA ILE A 175 11.20 -16.38 -2.95
C ILE A 175 11.88 -17.47 -2.14
N LYS A 176 11.35 -17.80 -0.95
CA LYS A 176 11.91 -18.86 -0.10
C LYS A 176 11.95 -20.21 -0.82
N LYS A 177 10.91 -20.54 -1.61
CA LYS A 177 10.88 -21.76 -2.42
C LYS A 177 12.00 -21.76 -3.47
N LEU A 178 12.15 -20.68 -4.24
CA LEU A 178 13.23 -20.54 -5.23
C LEU A 178 14.63 -20.63 -4.60
N GLU A 179 14.84 -19.99 -3.45
CA GLU A 179 16.10 -20.08 -2.71
C GLU A 179 16.39 -21.50 -2.22
N THR A 180 15.36 -22.20 -1.74
CA THR A 180 15.49 -23.60 -1.30
C THR A 180 15.81 -24.52 -2.47
N GLU A 181 15.14 -24.34 -3.62
CA GLU A 181 15.39 -25.09 -4.85
C GLU A 181 16.81 -24.85 -5.36
N LYS A 182 17.26 -23.58 -5.40
CA LYS A 182 18.64 -23.22 -5.75
C LYS A 182 19.65 -23.93 -4.85
N GLN A 183 19.43 -23.89 -3.54
CA GLN A 183 20.34 -24.52 -2.58
C GLN A 183 20.36 -26.05 -2.74
N SER A 184 19.19 -26.66 -2.98
CA SER A 184 19.08 -28.10 -3.24
C SER A 184 19.87 -28.53 -4.46
N ILE A 185 19.74 -27.81 -5.59
CA ILE A 185 20.47 -28.14 -6.82
C ILE A 185 21.98 -27.99 -6.61
N ILE A 186 22.42 -26.91 -5.93
CA ILE A 186 23.84 -26.72 -5.59
C ILE A 186 24.33 -27.91 -4.75
N THR A 187 23.65 -28.27 -3.67
CA THR A 187 24.07 -29.37 -2.79
C THR A 187 24.11 -30.73 -3.52
N GLN A 188 23.13 -31.01 -4.39
CA GLN A 188 23.14 -32.21 -5.23
C GLN A 188 24.39 -32.26 -6.11
N HIS A 189 24.71 -31.16 -6.80
CA HIS A 189 25.87 -31.10 -7.67
C HIS A 189 27.21 -31.23 -6.92
N TRP A 190 27.33 -30.63 -5.73
CA TRP A 190 28.49 -30.79 -4.87
C TRP A 190 28.66 -32.25 -4.41
N ASN A 191 27.59 -32.91 -4.01
CA ASN A 191 27.64 -34.31 -3.59
C ASN A 191 28.03 -35.23 -4.76
N GLU A 192 27.44 -35.07 -5.94
CA GLU A 192 27.81 -35.85 -7.13
C GLU A 192 29.28 -35.67 -7.53
N SER A 193 29.78 -34.43 -7.49
CA SER A 193 31.18 -34.12 -7.81
C SER A 193 32.16 -34.75 -6.81
N SER A 194 31.74 -34.92 -5.55
CA SER A 194 32.54 -35.50 -4.47
C SER A 194 32.62 -37.04 -4.54
N PHE A 195 31.66 -37.70 -5.19
CA PHE A 195 31.60 -39.15 -5.33
C PHE A 195 32.17 -39.67 -6.66
N THR A 196 32.38 -38.81 -7.67
CA THR A 196 33.05 -39.19 -8.92
C THR A 196 34.57 -39.06 -8.88
N SER A 197 35.14 -38.65 -7.74
CA SER A 197 36.57 -38.46 -7.52
C SER A 197 37.14 -39.52 -6.56
N GLU A 198 37.09 -40.79 -6.95
CA GLU A 198 38.01 -41.83 -6.46
C GLU A 198 38.59 -42.59 -7.67
N PRO A 199 39.89 -42.99 -7.61
CA PRO A 199 40.77 -43.23 -8.76
C PRO A 199 40.45 -44.44 -9.64
#